data_AF-A0A351NF33-F1
#
_entry.id   AF-A0A351NF33-F1
#
_cell.length_a   1.000
_cell.length_b   1.000
_cell.length_c   1.000
_cell.angle_alpha   90.00
_cell.angle_beta   90.00
_cell.angle_gamma   90.00
#
_symmetry.space_group_name_H-M   'P 1'
#
loop_
_entity.id
_entity.type
_entity.pdbx_description
1 polymer ?
#
loop_
_entity_poly.entity_id
_entity_poly.type
_entity_poly.pdbx_seq_one_letter_code
_entity_poly.pdbx_strand_id
1 'polypeptide(L)'
;MVGYGSTCDAYHATAPRPDATTQAECIREALKEAKFDSSKDNVYINAHGTGTQLNDLAETMAYKLAFGDFAYKCHISSTKSMHGHMFGATGAAEAIASVLA
;
A
#
# COMPACT_ATOMS: atom_id res chain seq x y z
N MET A 1 -11.86 -8.88 5.58
CA MET A 1 -11.50 -7.89 4.53
C MET A 1 -12.77 -7.14 4.13
N VAL A 2 -12.69 -5.82 3.99
CA VAL A 2 -13.86 -4.97 3.65
C VAL A 2 -13.74 -4.29 2.27
N GLY A 3 -12.59 -4.40 1.62
CA GLY A 3 -12.36 -3.92 0.26
C GLY A 3 -11.06 -4.49 -0.31
N TYR A 4 -10.94 -4.49 -1.64
CA TYR A 4 -9.80 -5.00 -2.39
C TYR A 4 -9.60 -4.20 -3.68
N GLY A 5 -8.36 -4.10 -4.13
CA GLY A 5 -7.99 -3.48 -5.40
C GLY A 5 -6.88 -4.28 -6.08
N SER A 6 -6.88 -4.33 -7.40
CA SER A 6 -5.85 -5.03 -8.16
C SER A 6 -5.69 -4.41 -9.54
N THR A 7 -4.48 -3.95 -9.82
CA THR A 7 -4.15 -3.23 -11.05
C THR A 7 -2.82 -3.73 -11.61
N CYS A 8 -2.50 -3.36 -12.85
CA CYS A 8 -1.24 -3.71 -13.52
C CYS A 8 -0.60 -2.45 -14.12
N ASP A 9 0.63 -2.14 -13.71
CA ASP A 9 1.35 -0.94 -14.16
C ASP A 9 1.56 -0.89 -15.68
N ALA A 10 1.73 -2.05 -16.34
CA ALA A 10 2.01 -2.19 -17.77
C ALA A 10 3.09 -1.21 -18.30
N TYR A 11 4.10 -0.92 -17.47
CA TYR A 11 5.09 0.14 -17.71
C TYR A 11 6.52 -0.40 -17.90
N HIS A 12 7.04 -1.15 -16.93
CA HIS A 12 8.39 -1.73 -16.96
C HIS A 12 8.37 -3.11 -16.30
N ALA A 13 9.31 -3.98 -16.67
CA ALA A 13 9.32 -5.37 -16.20
C ALA A 13 9.57 -5.51 -14.68
N THR A 14 10.35 -4.59 -14.10
CA THR A 14 10.78 -4.68 -12.69
C THR A 14 10.75 -3.35 -11.94
N ALA A 15 10.55 -2.23 -12.64
CA ALA A 15 10.60 -0.92 -12.03
C ALA A 15 9.17 -0.41 -11.87
N PRO A 16 8.83 0.19 -10.73
CA PRO A 16 7.51 0.78 -10.57
C PRO A 16 7.33 1.93 -11.56
N ARG A 17 6.08 2.19 -11.93
CA ARG A 17 5.74 3.41 -12.67
C ARG A 17 6.13 4.65 -11.85
N PRO A 18 6.88 5.61 -12.41
CA PRO A 18 7.45 6.72 -11.65
C PRO A 18 6.42 7.73 -11.12
N ASP A 19 5.22 7.76 -11.70
CA ASP A 19 4.12 8.63 -11.25
C ASP A 19 3.21 7.97 -10.19
N ALA A 20 3.44 6.69 -9.87
CA ALA A 20 2.68 5.89 -8.92
C ALA A 20 1.14 5.85 -9.12
N THR A 21 0.65 6.27 -10.30
CA THR A 21 -0.79 6.45 -10.57
C THR A 21 -1.57 5.15 -10.47
N THR A 22 -1.06 4.06 -11.06
CA THR A 22 -1.71 2.76 -11.03
C THR A 22 -1.81 2.19 -9.61
N GLN A 23 -0.75 2.35 -8.80
CA GLN A 23 -0.79 1.96 -7.38
C GLN A 23 -1.79 2.81 -6.58
N ALA A 24 -1.87 4.11 -6.86
CA ALA A 24 -2.85 4.99 -6.24
C ALA A 24 -4.29 4.59 -6.59
N GLU A 25 -4.55 4.22 -7.86
CA GLU A 25 -5.86 3.69 -8.28
C GLU A 25 -6.19 2.37 -7.57
N CYS A 26 -5.22 1.45 -7.44
CA CYS A 26 -5.40 0.21 -6.67
C CYS A 26 -5.88 0.48 -5.24
N ILE A 27 -5.26 1.45 -4.57
CA ILE A 27 -5.65 1.85 -3.21
C ILE A 27 -7.05 2.48 -3.22
N ARG A 28 -7.35 3.36 -4.18
CA ARG A 28 -8.66 4.00 -4.31
C ARG A 28 -9.79 2.99 -4.54
N GLU A 29 -9.56 1.96 -5.35
CA GLU A 29 -10.51 0.85 -5.55
C GLU A 29 -10.83 0.16 -4.22
N ALA A 30 -9.79 -0.22 -3.47
CA ALA A 30 -9.95 -0.87 -2.17
C ALA A 30 -10.68 0.02 -1.15
N LEU A 31 -10.33 1.32 -1.07
CA LEU A 31 -10.98 2.28 -0.18
C LEU A 31 -12.45 2.52 -0.56
N LYS A 32 -12.75 2.58 -1.86
CA LYS A 32 -14.10 2.75 -2.38
C LYS A 32 -14.98 1.55 -2.01
N GLU A 33 -14.47 0.33 -2.21
CA GLU A 33 -15.20 -0.89 -1.81
C GLU A 33 -15.41 -0.94 -0.29
N ALA A 34 -14.39 -0.54 0.49
CA ALA A 34 -14.45 -0.43 1.95
C ALA A 34 -15.36 0.70 2.46
N LYS A 35 -15.87 1.58 1.57
CA LYS A 35 -16.64 2.79 1.93
C LYS A 35 -15.91 3.67 2.96
N PHE A 36 -14.60 3.80 2.78
CA PHE A 36 -13.72 4.59 3.65
C PHE A 36 -14.18 6.05 3.76
N ASP A 37 -14.08 6.60 4.96
CA ASP A 37 -14.48 7.95 5.31
C ASP A 37 -13.42 8.60 6.22
N SER A 38 -12.66 9.51 5.62
CA SER A 38 -11.55 10.23 6.27
C SER A 38 -11.94 11.05 7.51
N SER A 39 -13.24 11.27 7.77
CA SER A 39 -13.70 12.00 8.94
C SER A 39 -13.80 11.14 10.20
N LYS A 40 -13.90 9.81 10.04
CA LYS A 40 -14.14 8.88 11.15
C LYS A 40 -13.17 7.69 11.19
N ASP A 41 -12.62 7.32 10.05
CA ASP A 41 -11.76 6.14 9.93
C ASP A 41 -10.29 6.53 10.15
N ASN A 42 -9.54 5.62 10.80
CA ASN A 42 -8.09 5.71 10.93
C ASN A 42 -7.44 4.66 10.03
N VAL A 43 -6.23 4.92 9.56
CA VAL A 43 -5.53 4.02 8.64
C VAL A 43 -4.15 3.67 9.18
N TYR A 44 -3.91 2.37 9.28
CA TYR A 44 -2.58 1.79 9.36
C TYR A 44 -2.26 1.09 8.04
N ILE A 45 -1.05 1.32 7.53
CA ILE A 45 -0.54 0.76 6.28
C ILE A 45 0.64 -0.17 6.63
N ASN A 46 0.46 -1.46 6.38
CA ASN A 46 1.59 -2.38 6.27
C ASN A 46 2.08 -2.35 4.82
N ALA A 47 3.11 -1.56 4.56
CA ALA A 47 3.62 -1.29 3.22
C ALA A 47 4.32 -2.53 2.62
N HIS A 48 4.40 -2.57 1.30
CA HIS A 48 5.28 -3.52 0.64
C HIS A 48 6.74 -3.26 1.06
N GLY A 49 7.20 -2.01 1.14
CA GLY A 49 8.40 -1.59 1.86
C GLY A 49 9.59 -2.54 1.73
N THR A 50 10.08 -2.73 0.50
CA THR A 50 11.22 -3.62 0.21
C THR A 50 12.56 -3.03 0.61
N GLY A 51 12.60 -1.77 1.04
CA GLY A 51 13.84 -1.06 1.37
C GLY A 51 14.59 -0.58 0.13
N THR A 52 13.97 -0.67 -1.06
CA THR A 52 14.59 -0.20 -2.31
C THR A 52 14.13 1.22 -2.61
N GLN A 53 15.06 2.08 -3.00
CA GLN A 53 14.79 3.51 -3.18
C GLN A 53 13.65 3.79 -4.16
N LEU A 54 13.57 3.05 -5.26
CA LEU A 54 12.51 3.23 -6.26
C LEU A 54 11.15 2.79 -5.75
N ASN A 55 11.06 1.63 -5.08
CA ASN A 55 9.80 1.12 -4.55
C ASN A 55 9.26 2.01 -3.45
N ASP A 56 10.09 2.30 -2.44
CA ASP A 56 9.62 3.00 -1.24
C ASP A 56 9.19 4.45 -1.57
N LEU A 57 9.84 5.06 -2.55
CA LEU A 57 9.43 6.34 -3.13
C LEU A 57 8.09 6.23 -3.89
N ALA A 58 7.93 5.21 -4.74
CA ALA A 58 6.69 4.97 -5.49
C ALA A 58 5.49 4.70 -4.55
N GLU A 59 5.65 3.85 -3.55
CA GLU A 59 4.58 3.57 -2.56
C GLU A 59 4.18 4.85 -1.81
N THR A 60 5.17 5.62 -1.34
CA THR A 60 4.90 6.87 -0.63
C THR A 60 4.13 7.87 -1.50
N MET A 61 4.47 7.96 -2.79
CA MET A 61 3.72 8.77 -3.74
C MET A 61 2.31 8.22 -3.96
N ALA A 62 2.15 6.91 -4.11
CA ALA A 62 0.86 6.27 -4.27
C ALA A 62 -0.08 6.57 -3.10
N TYR A 63 0.40 6.45 -1.85
CA TYR A 63 -0.38 6.76 -0.65
C TYR A 63 -0.81 8.23 -0.64
N LYS A 64 0.11 9.16 -0.94
CA LYS A 64 -0.21 10.60 -1.01
C LYS A 64 -1.24 10.91 -2.09
N LEU A 65 -1.13 10.29 -3.26
CA LEU A 65 -2.10 10.44 -4.33
C LEU A 65 -3.46 9.88 -3.91
N ALA A 66 -3.51 8.67 -3.37
CA ALA A 66 -4.76 7.99 -3.04
C ALA A 66 -5.53 8.66 -1.89
N PHE A 67 -4.83 9.03 -0.81
CA PHE A 67 -5.43 9.60 0.40
C PHE A 67 -5.49 11.13 0.42
N GLY A 68 -4.75 11.83 -0.46
CA GLY A 68 -4.59 13.28 -0.39
C GLY A 68 -3.98 13.72 0.95
N ASP A 69 -4.50 14.80 1.54
CA ASP A 69 -4.02 15.33 2.82
C ASP A 69 -4.16 14.32 3.98
N PHE A 70 -5.09 13.36 3.87
CA PHE A 70 -5.26 12.32 4.89
C PHE A 70 -4.03 11.41 4.99
N ALA A 71 -3.20 11.32 3.95
CA ALA A 71 -1.97 10.50 3.95
C ALA A 71 -1.04 10.83 5.14
N TYR A 72 -1.02 12.08 5.59
CA TYR A 72 -0.19 12.54 6.72
C TYR A 72 -0.72 12.09 8.09
N LYS A 73 -1.96 11.58 8.15
CA LYS A 73 -2.56 11.00 9.36
C LYS A 73 -2.41 9.47 9.39
N CYS A 74 -2.03 8.84 8.29
CA CYS A 74 -1.84 7.40 8.23
C CYS A 74 -0.61 6.99 9.05
N HIS A 75 -0.73 5.90 9.80
CA HIS A 75 0.42 5.21 10.36
C HIS A 75 0.95 4.22 9.32
N ILE A 76 2.27 4.13 9.16
CA ILE A 76 2.90 3.25 8.17
C ILE A 76 4.08 2.50 8.79
N SER A 77 4.18 1.22 8.48
CA SER A 77 5.37 0.41 8.75
C SER A 77 5.53 -0.68 7.67
N SER A 78 6.62 -1.45 7.73
CA SER A 78 6.81 -2.65 6.92
C SER A 78 7.37 -3.76 7.79
N THR A 79 6.68 -4.90 7.81
CA THR A 79 7.12 -6.07 8.58
C THR A 79 8.30 -6.79 7.92
N LYS A 80 8.62 -6.49 6.65
CA LYS A 80 9.80 -7.05 5.95
C LYS A 80 11.12 -6.72 6.65
N SER A 81 11.18 -5.64 7.43
CA SER A 81 12.33 -5.32 8.27
C SER A 81 12.63 -6.40 9.33
N MET A 82 11.62 -7.16 9.76
CA MET A 82 11.72 -8.16 10.83
C MET A 82 11.96 -9.57 10.30
N HIS A 83 11.37 -9.92 9.15
CA HIS A 83 11.36 -11.29 8.62
C HIS A 83 11.89 -11.42 7.18
N GLY A 84 12.30 -10.31 6.54
CA GLY A 84 12.72 -10.30 5.13
C GLY A 84 11.56 -10.44 4.14
N HIS A 85 11.90 -10.53 2.84
CA HIS A 85 10.90 -10.68 1.78
C HIS A 85 10.61 -12.15 1.48
N MET A 86 9.42 -12.61 1.86
CA MET A 86 8.97 -14.00 1.72
C MET A 86 8.39 -14.35 0.33
N PHE A 87 8.67 -13.55 -0.70
CA PHE A 87 8.16 -13.72 -2.07
C PHE A 87 6.65 -14.02 -2.10
N GLY A 88 6.23 -15.19 -2.61
CA GLY A 88 4.82 -15.56 -2.75
C GLY A 88 4.05 -15.65 -1.43
N ALA A 89 4.73 -15.83 -0.29
CA ALA A 89 4.08 -15.87 1.02
C ALA A 89 3.89 -14.48 1.66
N THR A 90 4.49 -13.42 1.09
CA THR A 90 4.46 -12.07 1.66
C THR A 90 3.05 -11.56 1.90
N GLY A 91 2.14 -11.68 0.92
CA GLY A 91 0.77 -11.16 1.07
C GLY A 91 0.00 -11.78 2.24
N ALA A 92 0.11 -13.11 2.42
CA ALA A 92 -0.59 -13.80 3.49
C ALA A 92 -0.05 -13.44 4.88
N ALA A 93 1.28 -13.45 5.05
CA ALA A 93 1.90 -13.12 6.33
C ALA A 93 1.66 -11.65 6.72
N GLU A 94 1.73 -10.73 5.78
CA GLU A 94 1.51 -9.29 6.02
C GLU A 94 0.05 -8.98 6.32
N ALA A 95 -0.89 -9.69 5.68
CA ALA A 95 -2.30 -9.60 6.03
C ALA A 95 -2.57 -10.07 7.47
N ILE A 96 -1.96 -11.18 7.90
CA ILE A 96 -2.07 -11.67 9.28
C ILE A 96 -1.50 -10.64 10.26
N ALA A 97 -0.30 -10.12 10.00
CA ALA A 97 0.31 -9.11 10.83
C ALA A 97 -0.54 -7.84 10.94
N SER A 98 -1.18 -7.42 9.84
CA SER A 98 -2.04 -6.22 9.80
C SER A 98 -3.34 -6.39 10.59
N VAL A 99 -3.87 -7.61 10.69
CA VAL A 99 -5.09 -7.90 11.47
C VAL A 99 -4.80 -7.96 12.98
N LEU A 100 -3.56 -8.27 13.36
CA LEU A 100 -3.13 -8.35 14.77
C LEU A 100 -2.64 -7.01 15.35
N ALA A 101 -2.44 -6.01 14.49
CA ALA A 101 -2.01 -4.66 14.86
C ALA A 101 -3.21 -3.81 15.31
#